data_AF-A0A168PPN8-F1
#
_entry.id   AF-A0A168PPN8-F1
#
_cell.length_a   1.000
_cell.length_b   1.000
_cell.length_c   1.000
_cell.angle_alpha   90.00
_cell.angle_beta   90.00
_cell.angle_gamma   90.00
#
_symmetry.space_group_name_H-M   'P 1'
#
loop_
_entity.id
_entity.type
_entity.pdbx_description
1 polymer ?
#
loop_
_entity_poly.entity_id
_entity_poly.type
_entity_poly.pdbx_seq_one_letter_code
_entity_poly.pdbx_strand_id
1 'polypeptide(L)' 'MGGFFYMEWGNEYKGYLTSVDAYMNLQLQNTEEFQEGVSVGTLGEVLIRCNNVLYIRGFDEDTDMN' A
#
# COMPACT_ATOMS: atom_id res chain seq x y z
N MET A 1 4.05 12.78 -5.39
CA MET A 1 3.69 11.42 -5.87
C MET A 1 3.00 10.78 -4.69
N GLY A 2 1.69 10.61 -4.74
CA GLY A 2 0.95 10.11 -3.59
C GLY A 2 1.37 8.67 -3.27
N GLY A 3 1.66 8.39 -2.00
CA GLY A 3 1.73 7.03 -1.50
C GLY A 3 0.33 6.44 -1.44
N PHE A 4 0.25 5.12 -1.48
CA PHE A 4 -1.01 4.38 -1.44
C PHE A 4 -1.02 3.47 -0.24
N PHE A 5 -2.16 3.46 0.44
CA PHE A 5 -2.44 2.60 1.56
C PHE A 5 -3.38 1.48 1.11
N TYR A 6 -3.03 0.25 1.47
CA TYR A 6 -3.80 -0.96 1.23
C TYR A 6 -4.02 -1.68 2.55
N MET A 7 -5.18 -2.32 2.72
CA MET A 7 -5.50 -3.10 3.92
C MET A 7 -6.08 -4.47 3.55
N GLU A 8 -5.49 -5.50 4.12
CA GLU A 8 -5.88 -6.91 4.04
C GLU A 8 -6.00 -7.48 5.44
N TRP A 9 -7.22 -7.76 5.89
CA TRP A 9 -7.46 -8.54 7.12
C TRP A 9 -6.64 -8.11 8.37
N GLY A 10 -6.30 -6.83 8.50
CA GLY A 10 -5.52 -6.28 9.62
C GLY A 10 -4.06 -5.92 9.28
N ASN A 11 -3.57 -6.32 8.11
CA ASN A 11 -2.26 -5.92 7.60
C ASN A 11 -2.43 -4.74 6.65
N GLU A 12 -1.60 -3.72 6.85
CA GLU A 12 -1.60 -2.48 6.10
C GLU A 12 -0.31 -2.40 5.28
N TYR A 13 -0.40 -1.93 4.04
CA TYR A 13 0.76 -1.80 3.17
C TYR A 13 0.79 -0.39 2.63
N LYS A 14 1.92 0.29 2.83
CA LYS A 14 2.15 1.65 2.33
C LYS A 14 3.27 1.62 1.31
N GLY A 15 3.03 2.16 0.12
CA GLY A 15 4.04 2.23 -0.93
C GLY A 15 3.60 3.11 -2.09
N TYR A 16 4.46 3.26 -3.09
CA TYR A 16 4.14 4.02 -4.30
C TYR A 16 3.49 3.12 -5.34
N LEU A 17 2.24 3.42 -5.70
CA LEU A 17 1.54 2.72 -6.76
C LEU A 17 2.15 3.04 -8.11
N THR A 18 2.75 2.03 -8.72
CA THR A 18 3.42 2.12 -10.01
C THR A 18 2.48 1.73 -11.15
N SER A 19 1.67 0.68 -10.95
CA SER A 19 0.73 0.22 -11.97
C SER A 19 -0.48 -0.51 -11.36
N VAL A 20 -1.57 -0.54 -12.12
CA VAL A 20 -2.80 -1.29 -11.81
C VAL A 20 -3.26 -1.99 -13.08
N ASP A 21 -3.72 -3.24 -12.99
CA ASP A 21 -4.32 -3.96 -14.10
C ASP A 21 -5.87 -3.96 -14.07
N ALA A 22 -6.50 -4.49 -15.12
CA ALA A 22 -7.96 -4.57 -15.24
C ALA A 22 -8.62 -5.48 -14.18
N TYR A 23 -7.83 -6.34 -13.53
CA TYR A 23 -8.29 -7.19 -12.43
C TYR A 23 -8.10 -6.52 -11.08
N MET A 24 -7.55 -5.30 -11.02
CA MET A 24 -7.15 -4.58 -9.81
C MET A 24 -6.00 -5.23 -9.04
N ASN A 25 -5.09 -5.92 -9.73
CA ASN A 25 -3.79 -6.22 -9.14
C ASN A 25 -2.96 -4.93 -9.10
N LEU A 26 -2.28 -4.71 -7.98
CA LEU A 26 -1.56 -3.46 -7.68
C LEU A 26 -0.06 -3.75 -7.64
N GLN A 27 0.72 -2.92 -8.34
CA GLN A 27 2.17 -2.94 -8.22
C GLN A 27 2.62 -1.76 -7.38
N LEU A 28 3.23 -2.06 -6.23
CA LEU A 28 3.76 -1.08 -5.29
C LEU A 28 5.29 -1.12 -5.28
N GLN A 29 5.92 0.05 -5.24
CA GLN A 29 7.36 0.20 -5.01
C GLN A 29 7.61 0.86 -3.66
N ASN A 30 8.79 0.58 -3.07
CA ASN A 30 9.17 1.02 -1.72
C ASN A 30 8.07 0.73 -0.68
N THR A 31 7.50 -0.46 -0.77
CA THR A 31 6.40 -0.91 0.08
C THR A 31 6.92 -1.23 1.47
N GLU A 32 6.20 -0.77 2.48
CA GLU A 32 6.40 -1.09 3.89
C GLU A 32 5.13 -1.74 4.43
N GLU A 33 5.31 -2.80 5.20
CA GLU A 33 4.24 -3.52 5.86
C GLU A 33 4.04 -2.97 7.27
N PHE A 34 2.78 -2.75 7.62
CA PHE A 34 2.32 -2.30 8.92
C PHE A 34 1.35 -3.34 9.48
N GLN A 35 1.57 -3.79 10.71
CA GLN A 35 0.65 -4.65 11.46
C GLN A 35 0.22 -3.93 12.72
N GLU A 36 -1.09 -3.81 12.94
CA GLU A 36 -1.66 -3.07 14.09
C GLU A 36 -1.11 -1.63 14.24
N GLY A 37 -0.79 -0.98 13.12
CA GLY A 37 -0.21 0.37 13.09
C GLY A 37 1.30 0.45 13.34
N VAL A 38 1.98 -0.68 13.51
CA VAL A 38 3.44 -0.76 13.68
C VAL A 38 4.11 -1.22 12.39
N SER A 39 5.12 -0.49 11.92
CA SER A 39 5.93 -0.90 10.77
C SER A 39 6.69 -2.19 11.11
N VAL A 40 6.38 -3.27 10.41
CA VAL A 40 7.04 -4.59 10.56
C VAL A 40 8.31 -4.65 9.71
N GLY A 41 8.34 -3.91 8.60
CA GLY A 41 9.54 -3.73 7.79
C GLY A 41 9.25 -3.39 6.33
N THR A 42 10.32 -3.02 5.62
CA THR A 42 10.27 -2.68 4.20
C THR A 42 10.34 -3.93 3.34
N LEU A 43 9.34 -4.12 2.49
CA LEU A 43 9.25 -5.20 1.50
C LEU A 43 9.83 -4.79 0.14
N GLY A 44 9.87 -3.49 -0.17
CA GLY A 44 10.38 -2.99 -1.45
C GLY A 44 9.34 -3.10 -2.57
N GLU A 45 9.63 -3.85 -3.62
CA GLU A 45 8.68 -4.05 -4.73
C GLU A 45 7.72 -5.19 -4.43
N VAL A 46 6.42 -4.90 -4.46
CA VAL A 46 5.35 -5.86 -4.11
C VAL A 46 4.27 -5.84 -5.18
N LEU A 47 3.81 -7.03 -5.55
CA LEU A 47 2.63 -7.23 -6.39
C LEU A 47 1.50 -7.77 -5.53
N ILE A 48 0.45 -6.98 -5.35
CA ILE A 48 -0.74 -7.34 -4.57
C ILE A 48 -1.83 -7.85 -5.50
N ARG A 49 -2.41 -9.00 -5.16
CA ARG A 49 -3.56 -9.56 -5.87
C ARG A 49 -4.87 -8.91 -5.42
N CYS A 50 -5.77 -8.70 -6.37
CA CYS A 50 -7.07 -8.07 -6.13
C CYS A 50 -8.00 -8.79 -5.15
N ASN A 51 -7.82 -10.10 -4.97
CA ASN A 51 -8.73 -10.94 -4.18
C ASN A 51 -8.86 -10.50 -2.71
N ASN A 52 -7.87 -9.79 -2.20
CA ASN A 52 -7.80 -9.37 -0.80
C ASN A 52 -7.76 -7.84 -0.64
N VAL A 53 -8.12 -7.08 -1.67
CA VAL A 53 -8.16 -5.61 -1.61
C VAL A 53 -9.48 -5.16 -1.01
N LEU A 54 -9.41 -4.56 0.18
CA LEU A 54 -10.57 -3.96 0.82
C LEU A 54 -10.80 -2.51 0.36
N TYR A 55 -9.77 -1.67 0.46
CA TYR A 55 -9.77 -0.32 -0.11
C TYR A 55 -8.36 0.13 -0.45
N ILE A 56 -8.30 1.12 -1.33
CA ILE A 56 -7.06 1.81 -1.72
C ILE A 56 -7.26 3.29 -1.42
N ARG A 57 -6.33 3.89 -0.69
CA ARG A 57 -6.34 5.33 -0.42
C ARG A 57 -5.02 5.96 -0.83
N GLY A 58 -5.08 6.99 -1.66
CA GLY A 58 -3.94 7.86 -1.92
C GLY A 58 -3.71 8.82 -0.74
N PHE A 59 -2.46 8.99 -0.33
CA PHE A 59 -2.01 10.02 0.58
C PHE A 59 -0.88 10.79 -0.10
N ASP A 60 -0.91 12.12 -0.07
CA ASP A 60 0.28 12.90 -0.39
C ASP A 60 1.18 12.91 0.84
N GLU A 61 2.48 12.64 0.65
CA GLU A 61 3.50 12.63 1.71
C GLU A 61 3.55 13.93 2.52
N ASP A 62 2.96 15.01 2.01
CA ASP A 62 2.83 16.29 2.70
C ASP A 62 1.76 16.31 3.81
N THR A 63 0.90 15.28 3.92
CA THR A 63 -0.31 15.34 4.78
C THR A 63 -0.17 14.67 6.15
N ASP A 64 0.93 13.96 6.44
CA ASP A 64 1.14 13.26 7.73
C ASP A 64 2.04 14.04 8.71
N MET A 65 2.35 15.33 8.41
CA MET A 65 3.10 16.24 9.29
C MET A 65 2.25 17.42 9.81
N ASN A 66 1.03 17.18 10.29
CA ASN A 66 0.30 18.20 11.07
C ASN A 66 -0.60 17.63 12.16
#